data_AF-A0A7U4DJY9-F1
#
_entry.id   AF-A0A7U4DJY9-F1
#
_cell.length_a   1.000
_cell.length_b   1.000
_cell.length_c   1.000
_cell.angle_alpha   90.00
_cell.angle_beta   90.00
_cell.angle_gamma   90.00
#
_symmetry.space_group_name_H-M   'P 1'
#
loop_
_entity.id
_entity.type
_entity.pdbx_description
1 polymer ?
#
loop_
_entity_poly.entity_id
_entity_poly.type
_entity_poly.pdbx_seq_one_letter_code
_entity_poly.pdbx_strand_id
1 'polypeptide(L)'
;MASNTPRLGLYKKDPVADANDTFNIQTMLNDNWDKIDSKVATLGPDGKIPAEQLPQQSLPTASTTQAGIVKLNTSTNSTSTTEAATPSAVKDVNDALAAHSADTAQKFNDMEILYWMGVI
;
A
#
# COMPACT_ATOMS: atom_id res chain seq x y z
N MET A 1 7.90 -44.70 5.26
CA MET A 1 8.42 -43.86 6.36
C MET A 1 7.57 -42.62 6.52
N ALA A 2 7.32 -42.19 7.75
CA ALA A 2 6.63 -40.92 8.03
C ALA A 2 7.43 -39.71 7.50
N SER A 3 6.73 -38.63 7.17
CA SER A 3 7.31 -37.40 6.59
C SER A 3 6.49 -36.16 6.97
N ASN A 4 6.86 -34.97 6.50
CA ASN A 4 6.06 -33.76 6.68
C ASN A 4 5.77 -33.10 5.33
N THR A 5 4.68 -32.34 5.25
CA THR A 5 4.41 -31.49 4.08
C THR A 5 5.43 -30.34 4.00
N PRO A 6 5.80 -29.89 2.80
CA PRO A 6 6.92 -28.97 2.63
C PRO A 6 6.62 -27.53 3.06
N ARG A 7 5.36 -27.05 3.01
CA ARG A 7 5.05 -25.63 3.31
C ARG A 7 4.62 -25.43 4.76
N LEU A 8 3.71 -26.26 5.24
CA LEU A 8 3.09 -26.16 6.56
C LEU A 8 3.69 -27.11 7.59
N GLY A 9 4.57 -28.03 7.17
CA GLY A 9 5.18 -29.00 8.08
C GLY A 9 4.18 -29.98 8.69
N LEU A 10 3.06 -30.28 8.02
CA LEU A 10 2.03 -31.20 8.53
C LEU A 10 2.56 -32.65 8.48
N TYR A 11 2.45 -33.38 9.58
CA TYR A 11 3.16 -34.66 9.77
C TYR A 11 2.47 -35.87 9.12
N LYS A 12 2.86 -36.28 7.91
CA LYS A 12 2.39 -37.47 7.20
C LYS A 12 2.79 -38.79 7.89
N LYS A 13 1.82 -39.63 8.20
CA LYS A 13 2.02 -40.95 8.82
C LYS A 13 2.48 -41.98 7.80
N ASP A 14 3.24 -42.98 8.26
CA ASP A 14 3.70 -44.09 7.42
C ASP A 14 2.53 -45.02 7.07
N PRO A 15 2.20 -45.22 5.78
CA PRO A 15 1.05 -46.02 5.39
C PRO A 15 1.16 -47.49 5.83
N VAL A 16 2.37 -48.04 5.93
CA VAL A 16 2.56 -49.46 6.29
C VAL A 16 2.07 -49.82 7.71
N ALA A 17 1.76 -48.81 8.54
CA ALA A 17 1.14 -48.98 9.84
C ALA A 17 -0.39 -49.17 9.78
N ASP A 18 -1.04 -48.95 8.64
CA ASP A 18 -2.51 -49.01 8.47
C ASP A 18 -3.06 -50.43 8.24
N ALA A 19 -2.26 -51.44 8.57
CA ALA A 19 -2.45 -52.87 8.34
C ALA A 19 -3.87 -53.39 8.67
N ASN A 20 -4.76 -53.28 7.67
CA ASN A 20 -6.16 -53.74 7.68
C ASN A 20 -7.14 -52.88 8.50
N ASP A 21 -6.79 -51.63 8.80
CA ASP A 21 -7.68 -50.68 9.48
C ASP A 21 -8.72 -50.07 8.53
N THR A 22 -9.92 -49.83 9.05
CA THR A 22 -11.03 -49.20 8.33
C THR A 22 -10.73 -47.74 7.94
N PHE A 23 -9.73 -47.12 8.57
CA PHE A 23 -9.31 -45.75 8.30
C PHE A 23 -8.04 -45.73 7.45
N ASN A 24 -8.22 -45.57 6.13
CA ASN A 24 -7.10 -45.44 5.20
C ASN A 24 -6.38 -44.10 5.43
N ILE A 25 -5.24 -44.16 6.12
CA ILE A 25 -4.46 -42.98 6.53
C ILE A 25 -3.93 -42.22 5.31
N GLN A 26 -3.63 -42.94 4.23
CA GLN A 26 -3.19 -42.31 2.99
C GLN A 26 -4.27 -41.38 2.44
N THR A 27 -5.48 -41.90 2.21
CA THR A 27 -6.55 -41.13 1.56
C THR A 27 -7.26 -40.16 2.49
N MET A 28 -7.48 -40.56 3.75
CA MET A 28 -8.27 -39.78 4.70
C MET A 28 -7.45 -38.72 5.43
N LEU A 29 -6.12 -38.78 5.39
CA LEU A 29 -5.25 -37.88 6.15
C LEU A 29 -4.05 -37.37 5.33
N ASN A 30 -3.16 -38.23 4.83
CA ASN A 30 -1.94 -37.77 4.12
C ASN A 30 -2.29 -36.98 2.85
N ASP A 31 -3.18 -37.51 2.02
CA ASP A 31 -3.64 -36.86 0.78
C ASP A 31 -4.34 -35.53 1.08
N ASN A 32 -5.09 -35.45 2.18
CA ASN A 32 -5.77 -34.23 2.60
C ASN A 32 -4.77 -33.18 3.08
N TRP A 33 -3.70 -33.58 3.78
CA TRP A 33 -2.62 -32.67 4.14
C TRP A 33 -1.84 -32.16 2.92
N ASP A 34 -1.54 -33.02 1.95
CA ASP A 34 -0.89 -32.59 0.69
C ASP A 34 -1.80 -31.61 -0.09
N LYS A 35 -3.12 -31.84 -0.09
CA LYS A 35 -4.10 -30.90 -0.67
C LYS A 35 -4.12 -29.57 0.06
N ILE A 36 -4.17 -29.55 1.39
CA ILE A 36 -4.17 -28.30 2.17
C ILE A 36 -2.86 -27.55 1.95
N ASP A 37 -1.72 -28.24 2.07
CA ASP A 37 -0.39 -27.67 1.91
C ASP A 37 -0.17 -27.07 0.51
N SER A 38 -0.66 -27.72 -0.53
CA SER A 38 -0.58 -27.20 -1.90
C SER A 38 -1.49 -25.99 -2.17
N LYS A 39 -2.53 -25.78 -1.36
CA LYS A 39 -3.53 -24.73 -1.55
C LYS A 39 -3.33 -23.51 -0.66
N VAL A 40 -2.51 -23.59 0.39
CA VAL A 40 -2.16 -22.41 1.17
C VAL A 40 -1.21 -21.49 0.40
N ALA A 41 -1.34 -20.19 0.63
CA ALA A 41 -0.44 -19.20 0.08
C ALA A 41 0.99 -19.38 0.65
N THR A 42 2.00 -19.04 -0.16
CA THR A 42 3.36 -18.87 0.37
C THR A 42 3.47 -17.52 1.02
N LEU A 43 4.33 -17.43 2.04
CA LEU A 43 4.67 -16.16 2.68
C LEU A 43 6.02 -15.70 2.16
N GLY A 44 6.16 -14.40 1.93
CA GLY A 44 7.43 -13.75 1.68
C GLY A 44 8.28 -13.64 2.94
N PRO A 45 9.50 -13.09 2.83
CA PRO A 45 10.39 -12.87 3.97
C PRO A 45 9.79 -11.99 5.08
N ASP A 46 8.80 -11.17 4.74
CA ASP A 46 8.06 -10.28 5.63
C ASP A 46 6.85 -10.95 6.29
N GLY A 47 6.65 -12.25 6.09
CA GLY A 47 5.52 -13.01 6.64
C GLY A 47 4.18 -12.70 5.96
N LYS A 48 4.16 -12.01 4.83
CA LYS A 48 2.93 -11.67 4.08
C LYS A 48 2.82 -12.51 2.82
N ILE A 49 1.59 -12.64 2.31
CA ILE A 49 1.36 -13.26 1.00
C ILE A 49 1.88 -12.31 -0.09
N PRO A 50 2.82 -12.77 -0.96
CA PRO A 50 3.27 -12.00 -2.11
C PRO A 50 2.11 -11.55 -3.00
N ALA A 51 2.21 -10.35 -3.55
CA ALA A 51 1.13 -9.73 -4.33
C ALA A 51 0.73 -10.55 -5.56
N GLU A 52 1.66 -11.33 -6.10
CA GLU A 52 1.46 -12.22 -7.25
C GLU A 52 0.52 -13.39 -6.94
N GLN A 53 0.38 -13.76 -5.66
CA GLN A 53 -0.51 -14.83 -5.20
C GLN A 53 -1.87 -14.33 -4.76
N LEU A 54 -1.98 -13.02 -4.53
CA LEU A 54 -3.28 -12.42 -4.29
C LEU A 54 -4.01 -12.33 -5.63
N PRO A 55 -5.33 -12.59 -5.67
CA PRO A 55 -6.12 -12.18 -6.82
C PRO A 55 -5.87 -10.69 -6.97
N GLN A 56 -5.34 -10.28 -8.12
CA GLN A 56 -5.06 -8.87 -8.40
C GLN A 56 -6.40 -8.14 -8.22
N GLN A 57 -6.59 -7.50 -7.06
CA GLN A 57 -7.71 -6.64 -6.82
C GLN A 57 -7.39 -5.38 -7.62
N SER A 58 -7.58 -5.48 -8.94
CA SER A 58 -7.33 -4.42 -9.89
C SER A 58 -8.42 -3.38 -9.69
N LEU A 59 -8.29 -2.63 -8.59
CA LEU A 59 -8.98 -1.36 -8.51
C LEU A 59 -8.48 -0.55 -9.71
N PRO A 60 -9.40 -0.05 -10.55
CA PRO A 60 -9.03 0.76 -11.69
C PRO A 60 -8.29 2.01 -11.21
N THR A 61 -7.62 2.70 -12.12
CA THR A 61 -7.14 4.06 -11.83
C THR A 61 -8.34 4.93 -11.48
N ALA A 62 -8.22 5.75 -10.43
CA ALA A 62 -9.32 6.65 -10.09
C ALA A 62 -9.51 7.72 -11.17
N SER A 63 -10.75 8.14 -11.36
CA SER A 63 -11.15 9.28 -12.16
C SER A 63 -12.22 10.08 -11.42
N THR A 64 -12.65 11.19 -12.00
CA THR A 64 -13.78 11.98 -11.45
C THR A 64 -15.12 11.25 -11.54
N THR A 65 -15.20 10.15 -12.28
CA THR A 65 -16.43 9.34 -12.47
C THR A 65 -16.28 7.90 -12.02
N GLN A 66 -15.07 7.43 -11.73
CA GLN A 66 -14.77 6.06 -11.32
C GLN A 66 -13.87 6.05 -10.09
N ALA A 67 -14.34 5.43 -9.00
CA ALA A 67 -13.51 5.20 -7.83
C ALA A 67 -12.36 4.25 -8.17
N GLY A 68 -11.17 4.51 -7.60
CA GLY A 68 -9.97 3.76 -7.93
C GLY A 68 -8.75 4.16 -7.09
N ILE A 69 -7.56 3.75 -7.53
CA ILE A 69 -6.28 4.09 -6.88
C ILE A 69 -5.64 5.29 -7.60
N VAL A 70 -5.07 6.22 -6.84
CA VAL A 70 -4.26 7.36 -7.33
C VAL A 70 -2.85 7.32 -6.74
N LYS A 71 -1.87 7.81 -7.51
CA LYS A 71 -0.51 8.04 -7.01
C LYS A 71 -0.45 9.41 -6.33
N LEU A 72 0.28 9.52 -5.22
CA LEU A 72 0.45 10.77 -4.50
C LEU A 72 1.63 11.58 -5.07
N ASN A 73 1.50 12.92 -5.07
CA ASN A 73 2.53 13.85 -5.51
C ASN A 73 2.73 14.99 -4.47
N THR A 74 4.00 15.32 -4.21
CA THR A 74 4.44 16.36 -3.26
C THR A 74 4.90 17.66 -3.92
N SER A 75 4.92 17.74 -5.25
CA SER A 75 5.27 18.97 -5.98
C SER A 75 4.18 20.04 -5.84
N THR A 76 4.60 21.28 -5.64
CA THR A 76 3.70 22.45 -5.49
C THR A 76 3.32 23.12 -6.82
N ASN A 77 3.92 22.70 -7.92
CA ASN A 77 3.73 23.25 -9.27
C ASN A 77 3.33 22.19 -10.31
N SER A 78 2.87 21.03 -9.87
CA SER A 78 2.47 19.94 -10.77
C SER A 78 1.22 20.30 -11.56
N THR A 79 1.19 19.95 -12.84
CA THR A 79 0.02 20.05 -13.73
C THR A 79 -0.69 18.70 -13.92
N SER A 80 -0.28 17.67 -13.18
CA SER A 80 -0.85 16.33 -13.28
C SER A 80 -2.34 16.32 -12.92
N THR A 81 -3.15 15.65 -13.74
CA THR A 81 -4.58 15.42 -13.50
C THR A 81 -4.88 14.01 -12.99
N THR A 82 -3.85 13.17 -12.82
CA THR A 82 -3.96 11.75 -12.43
C THR A 82 -3.33 11.43 -11.08
N GLU A 83 -2.64 12.40 -10.48
CA GLU A 83 -2.01 12.27 -9.17
C GLU A 83 -2.74 13.15 -8.15
N ALA A 84 -2.81 12.69 -6.89
CA ALA A 84 -3.39 13.46 -5.81
C ALA A 84 -2.31 14.26 -5.05
N ALA A 85 -2.64 15.51 -4.71
CA ALA A 85 -1.78 16.35 -3.89
C ALA A 85 -1.68 15.78 -2.46
N THR A 86 -0.47 15.83 -1.90
CA THR A 86 -0.22 15.48 -0.50
C THR A 86 -0.50 16.64 0.45
N PRO A 87 -0.83 16.39 1.73
CA PRO A 87 -1.00 17.45 2.72
C PRO A 87 0.23 18.37 2.87
N SER A 88 1.45 17.83 2.69
CA SER A 88 2.67 18.62 2.71
C SER A 88 2.72 19.64 1.56
N ALA A 89 2.41 19.23 0.33
CA ALA A 89 2.38 20.15 -0.82
C ALA A 89 1.35 21.27 -0.64
N VAL A 90 0.17 20.93 -0.10
CA VAL A 90 -0.89 21.92 0.20
C VAL A 90 -0.44 22.90 1.28
N LYS A 91 0.24 22.40 2.33
CA LYS A 91 0.79 23.24 3.39
C LYS A 91 1.85 24.21 2.84
N ASP A 92 2.80 23.72 2.05
CA ASP A 92 3.88 24.54 1.50
C ASP A 92 3.34 25.69 0.63
N VAL A 93 2.30 25.44 -0.17
CA VAL A 93 1.61 26.49 -0.95
C VAL A 93 0.92 27.50 -0.02
N ASN A 94 0.23 27.04 1.02
CA ASN A 94 -0.46 27.91 1.96
C ASN A 94 0.52 28.80 2.76
N ASP A 95 1.65 28.24 3.19
CA ASP A 95 2.71 28.99 3.86
C ASP A 95 3.32 30.05 2.92
N ALA A 96 3.58 29.70 1.65
CA ALA A 96 4.08 30.63 0.65
C ALA A 96 3.08 31.77 0.38
N LEU A 97 1.78 31.47 0.34
CA LEU A 97 0.72 32.48 0.18
C LEU A 97 0.67 33.45 1.38
N ALA A 98 0.81 32.93 2.60
CA ALA A 98 0.86 33.75 3.81
C ALA A 98 2.10 34.66 3.83
N ALA A 99 3.25 34.18 3.35
CA ALA A 99 4.45 35.01 3.22
C ALA A 99 4.27 36.12 2.17
N HIS A 100 3.65 35.81 1.03
CA HIS A 100 3.39 36.79 -0.04
C HIS A 100 2.42 37.90 0.42
N SER A 101 1.38 37.57 1.19
CA SER A 101 0.47 38.57 1.73
C SER A 101 1.15 39.49 2.75
N ALA A 102 2.05 38.95 3.58
CA ALA A 102 2.85 39.74 4.51
C ALA A 102 3.80 40.71 3.78
N ASP A 103 4.50 40.25 2.74
CA ASP A 103 5.36 41.09 1.88
C ASP A 103 4.57 42.22 1.23
N THR A 104 3.38 41.90 0.71
CA THR A 104 2.48 42.91 0.13
C THR A 104 2.10 43.99 1.15
N ALA A 105 1.76 43.60 2.38
CA ALA A 105 1.44 44.55 3.44
C ALA A 105 2.64 45.43 3.84
N GLN A 106 3.85 44.85 3.89
CA GLN A 106 5.07 45.62 4.15
C GLN A 106 5.31 46.68 3.06
N LYS A 107 5.15 46.32 1.79
CA LYS A 107 5.30 47.29 0.68
C LYS A 107 4.35 48.48 0.80
N PHE A 108 3.11 48.27 1.26
CA PHE A 108 2.18 49.37 1.51
C PHE A 108 2.65 50.29 2.64
N ASN A 109 3.10 49.71 3.76
CA ASN A 109 3.63 50.49 4.88
C ASN A 109 4.90 51.27 4.46
N ASP A 110 5.78 50.64 3.70
CA ASP A 110 7.00 51.28 3.19
C ASP A 110 6.65 52.45 2.27
N MET A 111 5.70 52.28 1.34
CA MET A 111 5.22 53.38 0.49
C MET A 111 4.62 54.53 1.30
N GLU A 112 3.86 54.24 2.35
CA GLU A 112 3.34 55.27 3.26
C GLU A 112 4.48 56.04 3.93
N ILE A 113 5.49 55.33 4.45
CA ILE A 113 6.68 55.95 5.07
C ILE A 113 7.41 56.84 4.06
N LEU A 114 7.66 56.36 2.84
CA LEU A 114 8.34 57.14 1.80
C LEU A 114 7.56 58.43 1.45
N TYR A 115 6.23 58.37 1.43
CA TYR A 115 5.36 59.53 1.21
C TYR A 115 5.53 60.58 2.33
N TRP A 116 5.49 60.16 3.60
CA TRP A 116 5.71 61.06 4.73
C TRP A 116 7.12 61.65 4.79
N MET A 117 8.11 60.93 4.26
CA MET A 117 9.50 61.39 4.17
C MET A 117 9.75 62.32 2.96
N GLY A 118 8.76 62.55 2.09
CA GLY A 118 8.90 63.35 0.87
C GLY A 118 9.84 62.74 -0.17
N VAL A 119 10.07 61.42 -0.09
CA VAL A 119 10.91 60.67 -1.04
C VAL A 119 10.13 60.33 -2.32
N ILE A 120 8.82 60.12 -2.19
CA ILE A 120 7.85 59.95 -3.28
C ILE A 120 6.60 60.80 -3.03
#